data_AF-A0A2D3WWA8-F1
#
_entry.id   AF-A0A2D3WWA8-F1
#
_cell.length_a   1.000
_cell.length_b   1.000
_cell.length_c   1.000
_cell.angle_alpha   90.00
_cell.angle_beta   90.00
_cell.angle_gamma   90.00
#
_symmetry.space_group_name_H-M   'P 1'
#
loop_
_entity.id
_entity.type
_entity.pdbx_description
1 polymer ?
#
loop_
_entity_poly.entity_id
_entity_poly.type
_entity_poly.pdbx_seq_one_letter_code
_entity_poly.pdbx_strand_id
1 'polypeptide(L)' 'MQNWDGYRNVEFYTRYIYEKKWSKTTKEQALRIIQEEMPQTDAESTLKYILAQLQKGKIVTLGECRFGLISS' A
#
# COMPACT_ATOMS: atom_id res chain seq x y z
N MET A 1 19.95 10.96 1.84
CA MET A 1 18.50 11.13 2.07
C MET A 1 17.78 10.49 0.89
N GLN A 2 17.14 9.33 1.06
CA GLN A 2 16.65 8.52 -0.07
C GLN A 2 15.49 9.23 -0.80
N ASN A 3 15.63 9.39 -2.12
CA ASN A 3 14.67 10.03 -3.01
C ASN A 3 13.35 9.25 -3.08
N TRP A 4 12.26 9.88 -2.62
CA TRP A 4 10.88 9.39 -2.75
C TRP A 4 10.21 9.81 -4.09
N ASP A 5 10.96 10.48 -4.96
CA ASP A 5 10.41 11.17 -6.14
C ASP A 5 9.73 10.23 -7.14
N GLY A 6 10.20 8.98 -7.24
CA GLY A 6 9.63 7.98 -8.16
C GLY A 6 8.26 7.41 -7.77
N TYR A 7 7.80 7.63 -6.54
CA TYR A 7 6.50 7.12 -6.04
C TYR A 7 5.48 8.24 -5.78
N ARG A 8 5.83 9.50 -6.05
CA ARG A 8 5.09 10.69 -5.62
C ARG A 8 3.68 10.81 -6.21
N ASN A 9 3.38 10.07 -7.29
CA ASN A 9 2.12 10.17 -8.04
C ASN A 9 1.42 8.81 -8.25
N VAL A 10 1.75 7.77 -7.49
CA VAL A 10 1.06 6.47 -7.63
C VAL A 10 -0.26 6.53 -6.88
N GLU A 11 -1.37 6.55 -7.61
CA GLU A 11 -2.70 6.36 -7.04
C GLU A 11 -2.97 4.87 -6.82
N PHE A 12 -3.10 4.46 -5.56
CA PHE A 12 -3.38 3.08 -5.19
C PHE A 12 -4.56 3.01 -4.21
N TYR A 13 -5.04 1.79 -4.04
CA TYR A 13 -6.23 1.50 -3.27
C TYR A 13 -5.96 0.38 -2.28
N THR A 14 -6.67 0.42 -1.16
CA THR A 14 -6.70 -0.67 -0.20
C THR A 14 -8.07 -1.29 -0.08
N ARG A 15 -8.11 -2.56 0.31
CA ARG A 15 -9.33 -3.29 0.63
C ARG A 15 -9.05 -4.36 1.66
N TYR A 16 -9.67 -4.28 2.81
CA TYR A 16 -9.69 -5.37 3.78
C TYR A 16 -10.49 -6.56 3.27
N ILE A 17 -10.18 -7.77 3.73
CA ILE A 17 -10.88 -9.00 3.27
C ILE A 17 -12.41 -8.95 3.49
N TYR A 18 -12.87 -8.23 4.50
CA TYR A 18 -14.29 -8.07 4.82
C TYR A 18 -14.96 -6.94 4.01
N GLU A 19 -14.18 -6.09 3.34
CA GLU A 19 -14.69 -4.99 2.53
C GLU A 19 -15.06 -5.45 1.11
N LYS A 20 -16.17 -4.94 0.59
CA LYS A 20 -16.62 -5.24 -0.78
C LYS A 20 -15.98 -4.35 -1.83
N LYS A 21 -15.57 -3.14 -1.46
CA LYS A 21 -15.08 -2.10 -2.38
C LYS A 21 -13.64 -1.71 -2.03
N TRP A 22 -12.88 -1.35 -3.05
CA TRP A 22 -11.57 -0.75 -2.88
C TRP A 22 -11.72 0.73 -2.52
N SER A 23 -10.91 1.19 -1.59
CA SER A 23 -10.88 2.57 -1.10
C SER A 23 -9.60 3.24 -1.57
N LYS A 24 -9.69 4.47 -2.07
CA LYS A 24 -8.51 5.24 -2.46
C LYS A 24 -7.70 5.56 -1.21
N THR A 25 -6.39 5.30 -1.25
CA THR A 25 -5.57 5.33 -0.04
C THR A 25 -4.42 6.30 -0.20
N THR A 26 -4.25 7.19 0.78
CA THR A 26 -3.10 8.10 0.83
C THR A 26 -1.86 7.40 1.41
N LYS A 27 -0.69 8.00 1.20
CA LYS A 27 0.56 7.51 1.81
C LYS A 27 0.44 7.38 3.34
N GLU A 28 -0.11 8.39 4.00
CA GLU A 28 -0.25 8.42 5.47
C GLU A 28 -1.17 7.31 5.97
N GLN A 29 -2.31 7.09 5.30
CA GLN A 29 -3.22 5.98 5.63
C GLN A 29 -2.53 4.63 5.42
N ALA A 30 -1.78 4.47 4.33
CA ALA A 30 -1.06 3.23 4.06
C ALA A 30 0.00 2.93 5.12
N LEU A 31 0.78 3.93 5.56
CA LEU A 31 1.75 3.76 6.64
C LEU A 31 1.08 3.33 7.94
N ARG A 32 -0.08 3.92 8.26
CA ARG A 32 -0.86 3.53 9.42
C ARG A 32 -1.36 2.08 9.33
N ILE A 33 -1.94 1.70 8.19
CA ILE A 33 -2.36 0.31 7.93
C ILE A 33 -1.17 -0.64 8.11
N ILE A 34 -0.01 -0.31 7.56
CA ILE A 34 1.18 -1.15 7.68
C ILE A 34 1.63 -1.30 9.13
N GLN A 35 1.62 -0.22 9.90
CA GLN A 35 1.99 -0.25 11.31
C GLN A 35 0.97 -1.05 12.16
N GLU A 36 -0.31 -1.00 11.81
CA GLU A 36 -1.38 -1.74 12.47
C GLU A 36 -1.31 -3.25 12.15
N GLU A 37 -1.12 -3.62 10.87
CA GLU A 37 -1.04 -5.02 10.43
C GLU A 37 0.32 -5.68 10.74
N MET A 38 1.42 -4.92 10.71
CA MET A 38 2.79 -5.41 10.91
C MET A 38 3.61 -4.48 11.82
N PRO A 39 3.29 -4.41 13.12
CA PRO A 39 3.90 -3.44 14.05
C PRO A 39 5.41 -3.62 14.26
N GLN A 40 5.95 -4.78 13.91
CA GLN A 40 7.36 -5.15 14.06
C GLN A 40 8.23 -4.70 12.86
N THR A 41 7.63 -4.09 11.82
CA THR A 41 8.31 -3.75 10.56
C THR A 41 8.44 -2.25 10.37
N ASP A 42 9.45 -1.83 9.60
CA ASP A 42 9.57 -0.44 9.17
C ASP A 42 8.50 -0.11 8.12
N ALA A 43 7.50 0.68 8.51
CA ALA A 43 6.35 0.96 7.67
C ALA A 43 6.72 1.63 6.33
N GLU A 44 7.74 2.50 6.34
CA GLU A 44 8.18 3.21 5.14
C GLU A 44 8.83 2.28 4.10
N SER A 45 9.74 1.41 4.53
CA SER A 45 10.41 0.44 3.65
C SER A 45 9.43 -0.60 3.13
N THR A 46 8.50 -1.05 3.98
CA THR A 46 7.41 -1.95 3.57
C THR A 46 6.51 -1.27 2.52
N LEU A 47 6.15 -0.01 2.70
CA LEU A 47 5.37 0.73 1.70
C LEU A 47 6.11 0.86 0.37
N LYS A 48 7.42 1.15 0.38
CA LYS A 48 8.24 1.17 -0.85
C LYS A 48 8.19 -0.17 -1.57
N TYR A 49 8.32 -1.28 -0.84
CA TYR A 49 8.22 -2.62 -1.42
C TYR A 49 6.85 -2.84 -2.05
N ILE A 50 5.77 -2.51 -1.33
CA ILE A 50 4.39 -2.64 -1.82
C ILE A 50 4.24 -1.88 -3.14
N LEU A 51 4.56 -0.59 -3.17
CA LEU A 51 4.43 0.25 -4.35
C LEU A 51 5.25 -0.30 -5.54
N ALA A 52 6.46 -0.82 -5.30
CA ALA A 52 7.27 -1.46 -6.33
C ALA A 52 6.63 -2.72 -6.91
N GLN A 53 5.88 -3.50 -6.12
CA GLN A 53 5.12 -4.64 -6.61
C GLN A 53 3.82 -4.21 -7.33
N LEU A 54 3.15 -3.18 -6.83
CA LEU A 54 1.95 -2.62 -7.44
C LEU A 54 2.22 -2.11 -8.86
N GLN A 55 3.34 -1.41 -9.07
CA GLN A 55 3.79 -0.96 -10.40
C GLN A 55 4.03 -2.12 -11.38
N LYS A 56 4.24 -3.35 -10.89
CA LYS A 56 4.36 -4.57 -11.70
C LYS A 56 3.01 -5.24 -11.96
N GLY A 57 1.89 -4.57 -11.66
CA GLY A 57 0.53 -5.09 -11.81
C GLY A 57 0.14 -6.12 -10.75
N LYS A 58 0.88 -6.23 -9.64
CA LYS A 58 0.56 -7.19 -8.57
C LYS A 58 -0.40 -6.57 -7.55
N ILE A 59 -1.19 -7.44 -6.92
CA ILE A 59 -1.89 -7.14 -5.67
C ILE A 59 -1.00 -7.66 -4.53
N VAL A 60 -0.77 -6.83 -3.50
CA VAL A 60 -0.02 -7.22 -2.32
C VAL A 60 -0.97 -7.37 -1.14
N THR A 61 -0.86 -8.48 -0.41
CA THR A 61 -1.63 -8.70 0.82
C THR A 61 -0.70 -8.52 2.02
N LEU A 62 -1.14 -7.70 2.98
CA LEU A 62 -0.48 -7.44 4.25
C LEU A 62 -1.49 -7.72 5.37
N GLY A 63 -1.29 -8.82 6.09
CA GLY A 63 -2.30 -9.34 7.01
C GLY A 63 -3.64 -9.54 6.32
N GLU A 64 -4.66 -8.81 6.76
CA GLU A 64 -6.01 -8.85 6.17
C GLU A 64 -6.27 -7.73 5.14
N CYS A 65 -5.31 -6.82 4.94
CA CYS A 65 -5.44 -5.72 4.00
C CYS A 65 -4.77 -6.02 2.66
N ARG A 66 -5.45 -5.73 1.55
CA ARG A 66 -4.90 -5.82 0.19
C ARG A 66 -4.60 -4.44 -0.36
N PHE A 67 -3.50 -4.32 -1.08
CA PHE A 67 -3.03 -3.13 -1.79
C PHE A 67 -3.05 -3.42 -3.30
N GLY A 68 -3.55 -2.48 -4.11
CA GLY A 68 -3.69 -2.65 -5.55
C GLY A 68 -3.75 -1.34 -6.34
N LEU A 69 -3.29 -1.38 -7.60
CA LEU A 69 -3.67 -0.40 -8.62
C LEU A 69 -4.93 -0.94 -9.30
N ILE A 70 -6.08 -0.34 -8.99
CA ILE A 70 -7.35 -0.78 -9.56
C ILE A 70 -7.65 0.15 -10.73
N SER A 71 -7.70 -0.42 -11.94
CA SER A 71 -8.19 0.30 -13.11
C SER A 71 -9.69 0.49 -12.93
N SER A 72 -10.11 1.75 -12.88
CA SER A 72 -11.53 2.11 -12.99
C SER A 72 -12.02 1.98 -14.42
#